data_AF-A0A2N2J8E6-F1
#
_entry.id   AF-A0A2N2J8E6-F1
#
_cell.length_a   1.000
_cell.length_b   1.000
_cell.length_c   1.000
_cell.angle_alpha   90.00
_cell.angle_beta   90.00
_cell.angle_gamma   90.00
#
_symmetry.space_group_name_H-M   'P 1'
#
loop_
_entity.id
_entity.type
_entity.pdbx_description
1 polymer ?
#
loop_
_entity_poly.entity_id
_entity_poly.type
_entity_poly.pdbx_seq_one_letter_code
_entity_poly.pdbx_strand_id
1 'polypeptide(L)'
;MSIFTRAENFIIQKSDSNVLIVVFTIIYFTSQIIIGSIMHPLGIKDALTLQTTFSSDTFKAIASGWIASGQIGVYYEHFYFDNFHPVWYSIFLSLLIARTFKINDVSPKFNFIILTPFVAGICDLIENMMHLYFLSDLRRATPALVAISGTATNTKWLLALSGVAIVVVLSIRWFIKTFIKKKK
;
A
#
# COMPACT_ATOMS: atom_id res chain seq x y z
N MET A 1 -18.42 14.64 -17.85
CA MET A 1 -17.93 13.55 -16.98
C MET A 1 -16.51 13.88 -16.58
N SER A 2 -16.22 14.00 -15.27
CA SER A 2 -14.87 14.35 -14.79
C SER A 2 -13.86 13.24 -15.10
N ILE A 3 -12.57 13.56 -15.07
CA ILE A 3 -11.49 12.57 -15.24
C ILE A 3 -11.56 11.46 -14.18
N PHE A 4 -11.92 11.81 -12.95
CA PHE A 4 -12.09 10.86 -11.85
C PHE A 4 -13.23 9.88 -12.11
N THR A 5 -14.40 10.35 -12.55
CA THR A 5 -15.52 9.47 -12.91
C THR A 5 -15.17 8.53 -14.07
N ARG A 6 -14.35 8.98 -15.03
CA ARG A 6 -13.82 8.10 -16.10
C ARG A 6 -12.92 7.01 -15.54
N ALA A 7 -12.00 7.35 -14.64
CA ALA A 7 -11.10 6.39 -14.01
C ALA A 7 -11.85 5.36 -13.15
N GLU A 8 -12.80 5.82 -12.31
CA GLU A 8 -13.68 4.96 -11.52
C GLU A 8 -14.42 3.96 -12.40
N ASN A 9 -15.11 4.44 -13.44
CA ASN A 9 -15.88 3.59 -14.35
C ASN A 9 -14.99 2.58 -15.10
N PHE A 10 -13.77 2.98 -15.49
CA PHE A 10 -12.81 2.08 -16.11
C PHE A 10 -12.41 0.94 -15.17
N ILE A 11 -12.07 1.24 -13.91
CA ILE A 11 -11.71 0.20 -12.94
C ILE A 11 -12.90 -0.70 -12.63
N ILE A 12 -14.11 -0.14 -12.48
CA ILE A 12 -15.34 -0.91 -12.29
C ILE A 12 -15.55 -1.89 -13.44
N GLN A 13 -15.41 -1.45 -14.69
CA GLN A 13 -15.53 -2.32 -15.85
C GLN A 13 -14.44 -3.41 -15.87
N LYS A 14 -13.18 -3.05 -15.56
CA LYS A 14 -12.07 -4.01 -15.53
C LYS A 14 -12.18 -5.01 -14.39
N SER A 15 -12.85 -4.65 -13.30
CA SER A 15 -13.07 -5.52 -12.15
C SER A 15 -13.83 -6.78 -12.53
N ASP A 16 -14.60 -6.81 -13.63
CA ASP A 16 -15.33 -7.98 -14.14
C ASP A 16 -14.43 -9.13 -14.63
N SER A 17 -13.17 -8.85 -14.92
CA SER A 17 -12.22 -9.87 -15.36
C SER A 17 -11.59 -10.62 -14.18
N ASN A 18 -11.98 -11.87 -13.99
CA ASN A 18 -11.34 -12.76 -13.01
C ASN A 18 -9.86 -12.97 -13.33
N VAL A 19 -9.52 -13.08 -14.62
CA VAL A 19 -8.13 -13.23 -15.08
C VAL A 19 -7.28 -12.04 -14.64
N LEU A 20 -7.79 -10.82 -14.80
CA LEU A 20 -7.08 -9.61 -14.40
C LEU A 20 -6.83 -9.61 -12.88
N ILE A 21 -7.86 -9.93 -12.08
CA ILE A 21 -7.72 -10.01 -10.63
C ILE A 21 -6.69 -11.07 -10.24
N VAL A 22 -6.72 -12.26 -10.83
CA VAL A 22 -5.75 -13.35 -10.55
C VAL A 22 -4.34 -12.93 -10.91
N VAL A 23 -4.13 -12.31 -12.08
CA VAL A 23 -2.81 -11.81 -12.50
C VAL A 23 -2.26 -10.80 -11.50
N PHE A 24 -3.06 -9.79 -11.12
CA PHE A 24 -2.62 -8.79 -10.14
C PHE A 24 -2.48 -9.35 -8.72
N THR A 25 -3.24 -10.39 -8.38
CA THR A 25 -3.06 -11.15 -7.13
C THR A 25 -1.66 -11.78 -7.10
N ILE A 26 -1.29 -12.51 -8.16
CA ILE A 26 0.02 -13.16 -8.26
C ILE A 26 1.14 -12.13 -8.23
N ILE A 27 1.03 -11.05 -9.00
CA ILE A 27 2.03 -9.97 -9.02
C ILE A 27 2.19 -9.35 -7.64
N TYR A 28 1.07 -8.97 -6.99
CA TYR A 28 1.09 -8.36 -5.66
C TYR A 28 1.75 -9.26 -4.63
N PHE A 29 1.31 -10.51 -4.48
CA PHE A 29 1.85 -11.43 -3.48
C PHE A 29 3.31 -11.80 -3.77
N THR A 30 3.69 -11.98 -5.04
CA THR A 30 5.08 -12.23 -5.41
C THR A 30 5.96 -11.05 -5.01
N SER A 31 5.55 -9.83 -5.35
CA SER A 31 6.27 -8.61 -4.99
C SER A 31 6.37 -8.43 -3.46
N GLN A 32 5.27 -8.65 -2.72
CA GLN A 32 5.24 -8.56 -1.26
C GLN A 32 6.15 -9.59 -0.59
N ILE A 33 6.18 -10.83 -1.10
CA ILE A 33 7.04 -11.89 -0.58
C ILE A 33 8.52 -11.56 -0.83
N ILE A 34 8.86 -11.05 -2.03
CA ILE A 34 10.23 -10.64 -2.34
C ILE A 34 10.68 -9.52 -1.39
N ILE A 35 9.90 -8.45 -1.26
CA ILE A 35 10.21 -7.31 -0.38
C ILE A 35 10.34 -7.78 1.08
N GLY A 36 9.38 -8.59 1.55
CA GLY A 36 9.42 -9.15 2.90
C GLY A 36 10.64 -10.03 3.16
N SER A 37 11.06 -10.82 2.16
CA SER A 37 12.24 -11.69 2.26
C SER A 37 13.54 -10.88 2.30
N ILE A 38 13.64 -9.83 1.49
CA ILE A 38 14.78 -8.89 1.53
C ILE A 38 14.83 -8.20 2.89
N MET A 39 13.71 -7.69 3.39
CA MET A 39 13.68 -6.89 4.62
C MET A 39 13.72 -7.70 5.92
N HIS A 40 13.43 -9.00 5.89
CA HIS A 40 13.37 -9.86 7.08
C HIS A 40 14.60 -9.72 8.01
N PRO A 41 15.86 -9.66 7.52
CA PRO A 41 17.04 -9.51 8.36
C PRO A 41 17.13 -8.17 9.12
N LEU A 42 16.42 -7.13 8.68
CA LEU A 42 16.42 -5.81 9.33
C LEU A 42 15.52 -5.73 10.56
N GLY A 43 14.68 -6.76 10.78
CA GLY A 43 13.68 -6.78 11.83
C GLY A 43 12.44 -5.98 11.46
N ILE A 44 11.28 -6.65 11.49
CA ILE A 44 9.99 -6.06 11.10
C ILE A 44 9.66 -4.81 11.92
N LYS A 45 9.99 -4.83 13.22
CA LYS A 45 9.72 -3.70 14.13
C LYS A 45 10.48 -2.45 13.73
N ASP A 46 11.78 -2.55 13.48
CA ASP A 46 12.62 -1.39 13.17
C ASP A 46 12.31 -0.86 11.77
N ALA A 47 12.07 -1.75 10.81
CA ALA A 47 11.59 -1.37 9.49
C ALA A 47 10.28 -0.58 9.55
N LEU A 48 9.24 -1.10 10.22
CA LEU A 48 7.97 -0.40 10.37
C LEU A 48 8.15 0.92 11.13
N THR A 49 8.92 0.92 12.21
CA THR A 49 9.17 2.12 13.02
C THR A 49 9.86 3.21 12.20
N LEU A 50 10.87 2.86 11.40
CA LEU A 50 11.56 3.79 10.52
C LEU A 50 10.59 4.41 9.51
N GLN A 51 9.71 3.61 8.90
CA GLN A 51 8.74 4.09 7.93
C GLN A 51 7.68 5.02 8.55
N THR A 52 7.18 4.68 9.74
CA THR A 52 6.04 5.39 10.36
C THR A 52 6.42 6.52 11.32
N THR A 53 7.71 6.68 11.64
CA THR A 53 8.13 7.67 12.64
C THR A 53 7.95 9.11 12.15
N PHE A 54 7.59 9.99 13.08
CA PHE A 54 7.61 11.44 12.88
C PHE A 54 8.87 12.08 13.50
N SER A 55 9.75 11.29 14.12
CA SER A 55 10.93 11.76 14.83
C SER A 55 12.19 11.60 13.99
N SER A 56 12.84 12.72 13.71
CA SER A 56 14.16 12.77 13.07
C SER A 56 15.21 11.94 13.81
N ASP A 57 15.22 12.02 15.14
CA ASP A 57 16.20 11.29 15.95
C ASP A 57 15.95 9.78 15.91
N THR A 58 14.69 9.36 15.92
CA THR A 58 14.32 7.94 15.77
C THR A 58 14.75 7.42 14.40
N PHE A 59 14.46 8.17 13.32
CA PHE A 59 14.88 7.80 11.97
C PHE A 59 16.40 7.63 11.89
N LYS A 60 17.15 8.65 12.37
CA LYS A 60 18.62 8.64 12.35
C LYS A 60 19.20 7.52 13.21
N ALA A 61 18.61 7.23 14.36
CA ALA A 61 19.08 6.17 15.25
C ALA A 61 18.98 4.79 14.58
N ILE A 62 17.83 4.48 13.97
CA ILE A 62 17.62 3.21 13.27
C ILE A 62 18.55 3.14 12.04
N ALA A 63 18.56 4.17 11.20
CA ALA A 63 19.40 4.21 10.01
C ALA A 63 20.90 4.09 10.34
N SER A 64 21.37 4.80 11.36
CA SER A 64 22.77 4.71 11.82
C SER A 64 23.09 3.32 12.39
N GLY A 65 22.13 2.68 13.07
CA GLY A 65 22.25 1.30 13.53
C GLY A 65 22.50 0.33 12.38
N TRP A 66 21.70 0.41 11.32
CA TRP A 66 21.88 -0.43 10.13
C TRP A 66 23.15 -0.11 9.33
N ILE A 67 23.59 1.16 9.32
CA ILE A 67 24.88 1.53 8.72
C ILE A 67 26.03 0.91 9.51
N ALA A 68 26.02 1.05 10.84
CA ALA A 68 27.07 0.52 11.71
C ALA A 68 27.15 -1.01 11.69
N SER A 69 26.02 -1.70 11.54
CA SER A 69 25.96 -3.17 11.43
C SER A 69 26.26 -3.69 10.02
N GLY A 70 26.42 -2.82 9.03
CA GLY A 70 26.59 -3.20 7.62
C GLY A 70 25.32 -3.70 6.93
N GLN A 71 24.16 -3.62 7.58
CA GLN A 71 22.88 -4.10 7.06
C GLN A 71 22.17 -3.09 6.15
N ILE A 72 22.61 -1.83 6.09
CA ILE A 72 21.95 -0.79 5.29
C ILE A 72 21.83 -1.16 3.80
N GLY A 73 22.75 -2.00 3.27
CA GLY A 73 22.68 -2.50 1.89
C GLY A 73 21.39 -3.26 1.60
N VAL A 74 20.89 -4.03 2.58
CA VAL A 74 19.60 -4.74 2.50
C VAL A 74 18.45 -3.74 2.38
N TYR A 75 18.52 -2.63 3.12
CA TYR A 75 17.54 -1.56 3.00
C TYR A 75 17.67 -0.78 1.69
N TYR A 76 18.82 -0.75 1.02
CA TYR A 76 18.85 -0.22 -0.35
C TYR A 76 18.27 -1.19 -1.37
N GLU A 77 18.46 -2.50 -1.17
CA GLU A 77 17.99 -3.53 -2.09
C GLU A 77 16.47 -3.58 -2.20
N HIS A 78 15.73 -3.39 -1.09
CA HIS A 78 14.27 -3.47 -1.15
C HIS A 78 13.66 -2.40 -2.09
N PHE A 79 14.28 -1.22 -2.22
CA PHE A 79 13.77 -0.14 -3.08
C PHE A 79 13.71 -0.53 -4.57
N TYR A 80 14.50 -1.50 -5.04
CA TYR A 80 14.39 -1.99 -6.42
C TYR A 80 13.01 -2.59 -6.72
N PHE A 81 12.38 -3.18 -5.71
CA PHE A 81 11.05 -3.78 -5.81
C PHE A 81 9.97 -2.84 -5.27
N ASP A 82 10.27 -2.15 -4.17
CA ASP A 82 9.32 -1.31 -3.46
C ASP A 82 8.94 -0.05 -4.25
N ASN A 83 9.79 0.45 -5.16
CA ASN A 83 9.40 1.56 -6.04
C ASN A 83 8.32 1.19 -7.08
N PHE A 84 8.13 -0.10 -7.37
CA PHE A 84 7.09 -0.57 -8.31
C PHE A 84 5.89 -1.19 -7.59
N HIS A 85 6.08 -1.67 -6.36
CA HIS A 85 5.04 -2.26 -5.53
C HIS A 85 3.77 -1.38 -5.41
N PRO A 86 3.87 -0.05 -5.24
CA PRO A 86 2.75 0.89 -5.25
C PRO A 86 1.80 0.73 -6.42
N VAL A 87 2.33 0.52 -7.62
CA VAL A 87 1.53 0.36 -8.83
C VAL A 87 0.72 -0.94 -8.76
N TRP A 88 1.37 -2.02 -8.32
CA TRP A 88 0.78 -3.36 -8.27
C TRP A 88 -0.33 -3.44 -7.23
N TYR A 89 -0.07 -3.01 -6.00
CA TYR A 89 -1.09 -3.09 -4.96
C TYR A 89 -2.23 -2.09 -5.22
N SER A 90 -1.95 -0.92 -5.80
CA SER A 90 -2.99 0.06 -6.13
C SER A 90 -4.00 -0.54 -7.10
N ILE A 91 -3.52 -1.10 -8.21
CA ILE A 91 -4.40 -1.73 -9.21
C ILE A 91 -5.14 -2.92 -8.58
N PHE A 92 -4.43 -3.80 -7.90
CA PHE A 92 -5.00 -4.98 -7.28
C PHE A 92 -6.13 -4.63 -6.30
N LEU A 93 -5.86 -3.76 -5.33
CA LEU A 93 -6.80 -3.40 -4.30
C LEU A 93 -7.98 -2.60 -4.86
N SER A 94 -7.75 -1.71 -5.83
CA SER A 94 -8.83 -1.00 -6.53
C SER A 94 -9.76 -1.94 -7.29
N LEU A 95 -9.22 -2.98 -7.96
CA LEU A 95 -10.04 -3.99 -8.63
C LEU A 95 -10.89 -4.78 -7.63
N LEU A 96 -10.34 -5.14 -6.46
CA LEU A 96 -11.07 -5.84 -5.41
C LEU A 96 -12.17 -4.97 -4.77
N ILE A 97 -11.88 -3.70 -4.47
CA ILE A 97 -12.88 -2.75 -3.97
C ILE A 97 -14.01 -2.59 -4.98
N ALA A 98 -13.67 -2.35 -6.26
CA ALA A 98 -14.68 -2.20 -7.31
C ALA A 98 -15.53 -3.47 -7.49
N ARG A 99 -14.90 -4.66 -7.49
CA ARG A 99 -15.62 -5.94 -7.57
C ARG A 99 -16.57 -6.12 -6.39
N THR A 100 -16.10 -5.87 -5.17
CA THR A 100 -16.91 -6.04 -3.95
C THR A 100 -18.03 -5.02 -3.85
N PHE A 101 -17.84 -3.80 -4.35
CA PHE A 101 -18.90 -2.80 -4.49
C PHE A 101 -19.99 -3.27 -5.45
N LYS A 102 -19.60 -3.78 -6.62
CA LYS A 102 -20.51 -4.25 -7.65
C LYS A 102 -21.37 -5.43 -7.17
N ILE A 103 -20.77 -6.46 -6.57
CA ILE A 103 -21.51 -7.66 -6.13
C ILE A 103 -22.41 -7.41 -4.89
N ASN A 104 -22.20 -6.29 -4.19
CA ASN A 104 -23.01 -5.89 -3.03
C ASN A 104 -23.96 -4.72 -3.32
N ASP A 105 -24.07 -4.27 -4.57
CA ASP A 105 -24.90 -3.14 -4.99
C ASP A 105 -24.62 -1.86 -4.17
N VAL A 106 -23.34 -1.58 -3.91
CA VAL A 106 -22.93 -0.37 -3.17
C VAL A 106 -23.27 0.89 -3.98
N SER A 107 -23.79 1.91 -3.29
CA SER A 107 -24.20 3.17 -3.93
C SER A 107 -23.03 3.83 -4.69
N PRO A 108 -23.23 4.31 -5.94
CA PRO A 108 -22.18 4.97 -6.73
C PRO A 108 -21.54 6.19 -6.07
N LYS A 109 -22.18 6.81 -5.07
CA LYS A 109 -21.62 7.93 -4.29
C LYS A 109 -20.32 7.59 -3.57
N PHE A 110 -20.03 6.30 -3.38
CA PHE A 110 -18.81 5.81 -2.74
C PHE A 110 -17.71 5.43 -3.74
N ASN A 111 -17.95 5.54 -5.05
CA ASN A 111 -17.00 5.08 -6.09
C ASN A 111 -15.61 5.72 -5.98
N PHE A 112 -15.50 6.94 -5.42
CA PHE A 112 -14.20 7.58 -5.17
C PHE A 112 -13.25 6.73 -4.32
N ILE A 113 -13.78 5.84 -3.45
CA ILE A 113 -13.00 4.90 -2.63
C ILE A 113 -12.19 3.94 -3.51
N ILE A 114 -12.66 3.64 -4.71
CA ILE A 114 -11.93 2.78 -5.66
C ILE A 114 -10.58 3.39 -6.04
N LEU A 115 -10.43 4.72 -5.95
CA LEU A 115 -9.19 5.42 -6.30
C LEU A 115 -8.25 5.64 -5.09
N THR A 116 -8.69 5.39 -3.86
CA THR A 116 -7.83 5.60 -2.67
C THR A 116 -6.58 4.74 -2.62
N PRO A 117 -6.54 3.50 -3.18
CA PRO A 117 -5.28 2.75 -3.27
C PRO A 117 -4.20 3.50 -4.07
N PHE A 118 -4.57 4.21 -5.14
CA PHE A 118 -3.61 5.03 -5.90
C PHE A 118 -3.08 6.21 -5.09
N VAL A 119 -3.90 6.82 -4.24
CA VAL A 119 -3.44 7.85 -3.30
C VAL A 119 -2.44 7.27 -2.31
N ALA A 120 -2.73 6.08 -1.77
CA ALA A 120 -1.78 5.36 -0.93
C ALA A 120 -0.47 5.09 -1.68
N GLY A 121 -0.54 4.68 -2.96
CA GLY A 121 0.63 4.41 -3.78
C GLY A 121 1.49 5.64 -4.05
N ILE A 122 0.87 6.81 -4.23
CA ILE A 122 1.60 8.09 -4.33
C ILE A 122 2.30 8.41 -3.01
N CYS A 123 1.63 8.21 -1.87
CA CYS A 123 2.24 8.40 -0.56
C CYS A 123 3.44 7.46 -0.34
N ASP A 124 3.36 6.22 -0.83
CA ASP A 124 4.45 5.26 -0.79
C ASP A 124 5.67 5.73 -1.57
N LEU A 125 5.46 6.19 -2.81
CA LEU A 125 6.54 6.74 -3.63
C LEU A 125 7.18 7.97 -2.99
N ILE A 126 6.39 8.84 -2.34
CA ILE A 126 6.90 10.00 -1.60
C ILE A 126 7.81 9.54 -0.46
N GLU A 127 7.39 8.58 0.35
CA GLU A 127 8.23 8.01 1.40
C GLU A 127 9.53 7.46 0.82
N ASN A 128 9.45 6.59 -0.19
CA ASN A 128 10.62 5.93 -0.75
C ASN A 128 11.67 6.93 -1.27
N MET A 129 11.21 7.97 -1.98
CA MET A 129 12.09 9.05 -2.44
C MET A 129 12.71 9.82 -1.26
N MET A 130 11.94 10.09 -0.21
CA MET A 130 12.42 10.80 0.98
C MET A 130 13.44 9.97 1.75
N HIS A 131 13.22 8.67 1.90
CA HIS A 131 14.17 7.78 2.56
C HIS A 131 15.48 7.67 1.79
N LEU A 132 15.44 7.52 0.47
CA LEU A 132 16.64 7.58 -0.36
C LEU A 132 17.37 8.93 -0.22
N TYR A 133 16.62 10.03 -0.21
CA TYR A 133 17.17 11.37 0.01
C TYR A 133 17.83 11.51 1.40
N PHE A 134 17.23 10.97 2.45
CA PHE A 134 17.78 10.99 3.82
C PHE A 134 19.00 10.09 3.96
N LEU A 135 18.97 8.89 3.39
CA LEU A 135 20.06 7.92 3.55
C LEU A 135 21.32 8.31 2.76
N SER A 136 21.19 9.15 1.74
CA SER A 136 22.35 9.74 1.06
C SER A 136 23.16 10.72 1.94
N ASP A 137 22.53 11.36 2.93
CA ASP A 137 23.17 12.16 3.97
C ASP A 137 22.19 12.34 5.14
N LEU A 138 22.43 11.65 6.26
CA LEU A 138 21.50 11.65 7.41
C LEU A 138 21.23 13.04 8.00
N ARG A 139 22.06 14.05 7.72
CA ARG A 139 21.79 15.44 8.13
C ARG A 139 20.54 16.01 7.44
N ARG A 140 20.16 15.45 6.28
CA ARG A 140 18.94 15.81 5.52
C ARG A 140 17.66 15.33 6.18
N ALA A 141 17.72 14.32 7.05
CA ALA A 141 16.58 13.85 7.82
C ALA A 141 16.23 14.88 8.92
N THR A 142 15.75 16.07 8.56
CA THR A 142 15.34 17.11 9.51
C THR A 142 13.96 16.77 10.12
N PRO A 143 13.58 17.33 11.28
CA PRO A 143 12.28 17.05 11.89
C PRO A 143 11.09 17.29 10.95
N ALA A 144 11.10 18.40 10.20
CA ALA A 144 10.02 18.72 9.27
C ALA A 144 9.93 17.72 8.11
N LEU A 145 11.06 17.36 7.51
CA LEU A 145 11.10 16.44 6.37
C LEU A 145 10.72 15.00 6.79
N VAL A 146 11.20 14.55 7.96
CA VAL A 146 10.81 13.24 8.51
C VAL A 146 9.32 13.23 8.87
N ALA A 147 8.76 14.31 9.39
CA ALA A 147 7.33 14.40 9.64
C ALA A 147 6.50 14.33 8.34
N ILE A 148 6.97 14.92 7.23
CA ILE A 148 6.33 14.78 5.91
C ILE A 148 6.37 13.33 5.44
N SER A 149 7.54 12.68 5.52
CA SER A 149 7.71 11.27 5.17
C SER A 149 6.76 10.38 5.99
N GLY A 150 6.80 10.53 7.32
CA GLY A 150 5.93 9.80 8.24
C GLY A 150 4.45 10.05 7.98
N THR A 151 4.04 11.27 7.63
CA THR A 151 2.64 11.58 7.26
C THR A 151 2.23 10.82 6.00
N ALA A 152 3.09 10.78 4.99
CA ALA A 152 2.84 10.01 3.78
C ALA A 152 2.72 8.52 4.10
N THR A 153 3.67 7.93 4.82
CA THR A 153 3.64 6.51 5.21
C THR A 153 2.41 6.15 6.03
N ASN A 154 2.06 6.94 7.04
CA ASN A 154 0.89 6.66 7.88
C ASN A 154 -0.42 6.78 7.07
N THR A 155 -0.49 7.75 6.15
CA THR A 155 -1.62 7.89 5.22
C THR A 155 -1.72 6.68 4.29
N LYS A 156 -0.59 6.22 3.72
CA LYS A 156 -0.49 4.99 2.92
C LYS A 156 -1.09 3.81 3.66
N TRP A 157 -0.60 3.52 4.87
CA TRP A 157 -1.07 2.39 5.67
C TRP A 157 -2.55 2.52 6.03
N LEU A 158 -3.00 3.71 6.43
CA LEU A 158 -4.40 3.94 6.74
C LEU A 158 -5.31 3.63 5.54
N LEU A 159 -4.96 4.14 4.36
CA LEU A 159 -5.76 3.92 3.15
C LEU A 159 -5.72 2.46 2.67
N ALA A 160 -4.54 1.83 2.66
CA ALA A 160 -4.38 0.45 2.26
C ALA A 160 -5.14 -0.51 3.20
N LEU A 161 -4.96 -0.38 4.51
CA LEU A 161 -5.65 -1.20 5.51
C LEU A 161 -7.16 -0.98 5.48
N SER A 162 -7.61 0.27 5.30
CA SER A 162 -9.04 0.56 5.15
C SER A 162 -9.62 -0.10 3.90
N GLY A 163 -8.90 -0.07 2.78
CA GLY A 163 -9.28 -0.76 1.56
C GLY A 163 -9.39 -2.27 1.74
N VAL A 164 -8.40 -2.89 2.39
CA VAL A 164 -8.43 -4.32 2.74
C VAL A 164 -9.63 -4.64 3.62
N ALA A 165 -9.88 -3.85 4.66
CA ALA A 165 -11.02 -4.03 5.55
C ALA A 165 -12.36 -3.98 4.81
N ILE A 166 -12.53 -3.02 3.89
CA ILE A 166 -13.71 -2.90 3.03
C ILE A 166 -13.89 -4.18 2.19
N VAL A 167 -12.85 -4.63 1.51
CA VAL A 167 -12.89 -5.83 0.67
C VAL A 167 -13.27 -7.06 1.50
N VAL A 168 -12.66 -7.25 2.67
CA VAL A 168 -12.94 -8.37 3.56
C VAL A 168 -14.39 -8.35 4.03
N VAL A 169 -14.86 -7.21 4.57
CA VAL A 169 -16.23 -7.08 5.09
C VAL A 169 -17.27 -7.32 4.00
N LEU A 170 -17.10 -6.73 2.82
CA LEU A 170 -18.04 -6.88 1.72
C LEU A 170 -18.01 -8.28 1.10
N SER A 171 -16.84 -8.93 1.06
CA SER A 171 -16.72 -10.32 0.62
C SER A 171 -17.43 -11.27 1.58
N ILE A 172 -17.25 -11.10 2.90
CA ILE A 172 -17.95 -11.87 3.93
C ILE A 172 -19.47 -11.65 3.83
N ARG A 173 -19.92 -10.39 3.73
CA ARG A 173 -21.35 -10.05 3.57
C ARG A 173 -21.95 -10.75 2.34
N TRP A 174 -21.27 -10.68 1.20
CA TRP A 174 -21.72 -11.33 -0.03
C TRP A 174 -21.80 -12.85 0.13
N PHE A 175 -20.79 -13.47 0.75
CA PHE A 175 -20.75 -14.91 1.00
C PHE A 175 -21.93 -15.36 1.89
N ILE A 176 -22.18 -14.66 3.00
CA ILE A 176 -23.30 -14.95 3.91
C ILE A 176 -24.64 -14.84 3.18
N LYS A 177 -24.86 -13.75 2.41
CA LYS A 177 -26.10 -13.54 1.66
C LYS A 177 -26.33 -14.64 0.62
N THR A 178 -25.26 -15.06 -0.06
CA THR A 178 -25.34 -15.97 -1.21
C THR A 178 -25.48 -17.43 -0.81
N PHE A 179 -24.77 -17.88 0.23
CA PHE A 179 -24.67 -19.31 0.56
C PHE A 179 -25.36 -19.71 1.87
N ILE A 180 -25.46 -18.78 2.83
CA ILE A 180 -26.06 -19.09 4.14
C ILE A 180 -27.54 -18.73 4.15
N LYS A 181 -27.89 -17.51 3.76
CA LYS A 181 -29.29 -17.03 3.83
C LYS A 181 -30.19 -17.54 2.71
N LYS A 182 -29.65 -17.92 1.55
CA LYS A 182 -30.42 -18.50 0.43
C LYS A 182 -30.89 -19.95 0.68
N LYS A 183 -30.48 -20.60 1.77
CA LYS A 183 -30.92 -21.95 2.16
C LYS A 183 -32.24 -21.98 2.97
N LYS A 184 -33.05 -20.92 2.92
CA LYS A 184 -34.41 -20.90 3.48
C LYS A 184 -35.41 -20.57 2.40
#